data_AF-A0A5P2DPX9-F1
#
_entry.id   AF-A0A5P2DPX9-F1
#
_cell.length_a   1.000
_cell.length_b   1.000
_cell.length_c   1.000
_cell.angle_alpha   90.00
_cell.angle_beta   90.00
_cell.angle_gamma   90.00
#
_symmetry.space_group_name_H-M   'P 1'
#
loop_
_entity.id
_entity.type
_entity.pdbx_description
1 polymer ?
#
loop_
_entity_poly.entity_id
_entity_poly.type
_entity_poly.pdbx_seq_one_letter_code
_entity_poly.pdbx_strand_id
1 'polypeptide(L)'
;MSAVREGLPEGRYGRSADERADRKLKIIGSVLGVALLGVVGWIGWDYVAGQSVSAEVIKFQVISDTEVKVHLEVRKDSSVTGVCSLSSQNEAHAEVGRADFTFAQDRSRVDEIVTLKTTGRATMIELIGCQSAPSAG
;
A
#
# COMPACT_ATOMS: atom_id res chain seq x y z
N MET A 1 11.20 45.44 55.27
CA MET A 1 9.73 45.30 55.30
C MET A 1 9.35 44.15 54.40
N SER A 2 8.75 43.10 54.95
CA SER A 2 8.34 41.90 54.19
C SER A 2 7.12 42.21 53.34
N ALA A 3 7.21 41.98 52.04
CA ALA A 3 6.03 41.98 51.17
C ALA A 3 5.21 40.72 51.46
N VAL A 4 4.03 40.91 52.06
CA VAL A 4 3.01 39.87 52.16
C VAL A 4 2.56 39.54 50.74
N ARG A 5 2.72 38.28 50.32
CA ARG A 5 2.08 37.78 49.09
C ARG A 5 0.66 37.37 49.49
N GLU A 6 -0.29 38.29 49.37
CA GLU A 6 -1.72 37.96 49.46
C GLU A 6 -2.08 37.01 48.32
N GLY A 7 -2.51 35.80 48.67
CA GLY A 7 -3.10 34.87 47.72
C GLY A 7 -4.33 35.49 47.07
N LEU A 8 -4.40 35.43 45.74
CA LEU A 8 -5.51 35.96 44.94
C LEU A 8 -6.86 35.38 45.43
N PRO A 9 -7.94 36.18 45.50
CA PRO A 9 -9.23 35.72 46.02
C PRO A 9 -9.81 34.53 45.24
N GLU A 10 -10.04 33.43 45.95
CA GLU A 10 -10.75 32.25 45.47
C GLU A 10 -12.23 32.62 45.22
N GLY A 11 -12.71 32.43 43.99
CA GLY A 11 -14.16 32.49 43.68
C GLY A 11 -14.63 33.60 42.75
N ARG A 12 -13.76 34.52 42.28
CA ARG A 12 -14.14 35.52 41.24
C ARG A 12 -13.72 35.16 39.82
N TYR A 13 -12.79 34.23 39.66
CA TYR A 13 -12.35 33.72 38.36
C TYR A 13 -12.93 32.32 38.15
N GLY A 14 -13.54 32.07 36.99
CA GLY A 14 -14.40 30.92 36.64
C GLY A 14 -13.70 29.56 36.57
N ARG A 15 -12.85 29.24 37.54
CA ARG A 15 -12.04 28.02 37.62
C ARG A 15 -12.86 26.74 37.43
N SER A 16 -14.11 26.70 37.91
CA SER A 16 -15.00 25.53 37.73
C SER A 16 -15.60 25.41 36.32
N ALA A 17 -15.74 26.52 35.58
CA ALA A 17 -16.17 26.50 34.18
C ALA A 17 -15.01 26.04 33.29
N ASP A 18 -13.80 26.53 33.56
CA ASP A 18 -12.57 26.13 32.88
C ASP A 18 -12.24 24.65 33.12
N GLU A 19 -12.33 24.13 34.35
CA GLU A 19 -12.12 22.69 34.63
C GLU A 19 -13.10 21.77 33.88
N ARG A 20 -14.35 22.21 33.72
CA ARG A 20 -15.36 21.47 32.94
C ARG A 20 -15.07 21.55 31.45
N ALA A 21 -14.65 22.72 30.95
CA ALA A 21 -14.23 22.90 29.56
C ALA A 21 -13.00 22.04 29.24
N ASP A 22 -11.98 22.04 30.08
CA ASP A 22 -10.78 21.20 29.96
C ASP A 22 -11.12 19.72 29.95
N ARG A 23 -12.03 19.28 30.84
CA ARG A 23 -12.49 17.88 30.85
C ARG A 23 -13.22 17.52 29.57
N LYS A 24 -14.10 18.40 29.06
CA LYS A 24 -14.81 18.20 27.79
C LYS A 24 -13.84 18.15 26.61
N LEU A 25 -12.87 19.06 26.55
CA LEU A 25 -11.85 19.11 25.50
C LEU A 25 -10.96 17.86 25.52
N LYS A 26 -10.57 17.38 26.70
CA LYS A 26 -9.83 16.10 26.83
C LYS A 26 -10.66 14.92 26.34
N ILE A 27 -11.95 14.86 26.68
CA ILE A 27 -12.84 13.79 26.20
C ILE A 27 -12.98 13.87 24.69
N ILE A 28 -13.33 15.03 24.12
CA ILE A 28 -13.48 15.20 22.67
C ILE A 28 -12.17 14.88 21.96
N GLY A 29 -11.04 15.39 22.45
CA GLY A 29 -9.71 15.08 21.91
C GLY A 29 -9.39 13.59 21.97
N SER A 30 -9.74 12.90 23.06
CA SER A 30 -9.55 11.46 23.17
C SER A 30 -10.44 10.68 22.19
N VAL A 31 -11.70 11.08 22.03
CA VAL A 31 -12.64 10.45 21.08
C VAL A 31 -12.15 10.65 19.65
N LEU A 32 -11.75 11.87 19.29
CA LEU A 32 -11.18 12.17 17.97
C LEU A 32 -9.86 11.40 17.75
N GLY A 33 -9.01 11.30 18.77
CA GLY A 33 -7.77 10.52 18.70
C GLY A 33 -8.02 9.03 18.46
N VAL A 34 -8.95 8.43 19.20
CA VAL A 34 -9.34 7.02 19.00
C VAL A 34 -9.99 6.82 17.63
N ALA A 35 -10.86 7.73 17.19
CA ALA A 35 -11.46 7.67 15.87
C ALA A 35 -10.42 7.75 14.75
N LEU A 36 -9.43 8.66 14.87
CA LEU A 36 -8.33 8.79 13.92
C LEU A 36 -7.50 7.50 13.85
N LEU A 37 -7.13 6.93 15.00
CA LEU A 37 -6.41 5.65 15.04
C LEU A 37 -7.21 4.51 14.41
N GLY A 38 -8.53 4.48 14.64
CA GLY A 38 -9.43 3.52 14.00
C GLY A 38 -9.45 3.66 12.47
N VAL A 39 -9.53 4.89 11.95
CA VAL A 39 -9.50 5.16 10.50
C VAL A 39 -8.15 4.78 9.89
N VAL A 40 -7.03 5.17 10.53
CA VAL A 40 -5.69 4.82 10.05
C VAL A 40 -5.47 3.30 10.06
N GLY A 41 -5.89 2.63 11.14
CA GLY A 41 -5.83 1.17 11.23
C GLY A 41 -6.67 0.49 10.15
N TRP A 42 -7.86 1.02 9.84
CA TRP A 42 -8.71 0.48 8.79
C TRP A 42 -8.10 0.64 7.40
N ILE A 43 -7.62 1.84 7.05
CA ILE A 43 -6.94 2.10 5.77
C ILE A 43 -5.71 1.20 5.61
N GLY A 44 -4.92 1.04 6.68
CA GLY A 44 -3.74 0.18 6.66
C GLY A 44 -4.08 -1.30 6.44
N TRP A 45 -5.15 -1.79 7.09
CA TRP A 45 -5.61 -3.17 6.92
C TRP A 45 -6.11 -3.43 5.50
N ASP A 46 -6.98 -2.57 4.98
CA ASP A 46 -7.56 -2.70 3.64
C ASP A 46 -6.48 -2.70 2.55
N TYR A 47 -5.47 -1.84 2.69
CA TYR A 47 -4.34 -1.76 1.76
C TYR A 47 -3.53 -3.08 1.66
N VAL A 48 -3.34 -3.78 2.79
CA VAL A 48 -2.57 -5.03 2.82
C VAL A 48 -3.43 -6.25 2.47
N ALA A 49 -4.69 -6.28 2.94
CA ALA A 49 -5.60 -7.39 2.74
C ALA A 49 -6.16 -7.46 1.30
N GLY A 50 -6.16 -6.36 0.55
CA GLY A 50 -6.67 -6.32 -0.83
C GLY A 50 -5.83 -7.09 -1.88
N GLN A 51 -4.65 -7.58 -1.52
CA GLN A 51 -3.73 -8.25 -2.45
C GLN A 51 -3.96 -9.77 -2.45
N SER A 52 -5.07 -10.24 -3.03
CA SER A 52 -5.37 -11.67 -3.22
C SER A 52 -4.43 -12.37 -4.20
N VAL A 53 -3.68 -11.60 -4.98
CA VAL A 53 -2.69 -12.08 -5.95
C VAL A 53 -1.38 -11.33 -5.70
N SER A 54 -0.32 -12.07 -5.42
CA SER A 54 1.04 -11.56 -5.26
C SER A 54 1.93 -12.23 -6.30
N ALA A 55 2.90 -11.51 -6.86
CA ALA A 55 3.93 -12.12 -7.70
C ALA A 55 5.30 -11.54 -7.39
N GLU A 56 6.32 -12.30 -7.75
CA GLU A 56 7.72 -11.92 -7.59
C GLU A 56 8.49 -12.24 -8.88
N VAL A 57 9.33 -11.31 -9.30
CA VAL A 57 10.26 -11.51 -10.42
C VAL A 57 11.53 -12.17 -9.89
N ILE A 58 11.71 -13.46 -10.19
CA ILE A 58 12.84 -14.24 -9.70
C ILE A 58 14.11 -13.95 -10.51
N LYS A 59 13.96 -13.85 -11.83
CA LYS A 59 15.05 -13.53 -12.76
C LYS A 59 14.49 -13.01 -14.07
N PHE A 60 15.29 -12.25 -14.80
CA PHE A 60 15.03 -11.93 -16.19
C PHE A 60 16.26 -12.20 -17.06
N GLN A 61 16.03 -12.43 -18.33
CA GLN A 61 17.06 -12.66 -19.33
C GLN A 61 16.72 -11.86 -20.58
N VAL A 62 17.60 -10.92 -20.93
CA VAL A 62 17.48 -10.14 -22.16
C VAL A 62 17.90 -11.02 -23.33
N ILE A 63 16.97 -11.29 -24.24
CA ILE A 63 17.21 -12.13 -25.42
C ILE A 63 17.66 -11.26 -26.60
N SER A 64 17.01 -10.10 -26.78
CA SER A 64 17.32 -9.13 -27.81
C SER A 64 16.91 -7.72 -27.38
N ASP A 65 17.10 -6.74 -28.27
CA ASP A 65 16.59 -5.37 -28.07
C ASP A 65 15.06 -5.29 -28.11
N THR A 66 14.37 -6.37 -28.50
CA THR A 66 12.92 -6.41 -28.65
C THR A 66 12.24 -7.51 -27.83
N GLU A 67 13.02 -8.26 -27.05
CA GLU A 67 12.51 -9.40 -26.29
C GLU A 67 13.31 -9.65 -25.01
N VAL A 68 12.58 -9.79 -23.91
CA VAL A 68 13.11 -10.22 -22.61
C VAL A 68 12.23 -11.34 -22.04
N LYS A 69 12.87 -12.37 -21.51
CA LYS A 69 12.21 -13.46 -20.79
C LYS A 69 12.24 -13.16 -19.30
N VAL A 70 11.11 -13.26 -18.64
CA VAL A 70 10.97 -12.97 -17.21
C VAL A 70 10.42 -14.19 -16.51
N HIS A 71 11.09 -14.64 -15.46
CA HIS A 71 10.65 -15.74 -14.61
C HIS A 71 9.87 -15.16 -13.44
N LEU A 72 8.57 -15.44 -13.40
CA LEU A 72 7.67 -15.01 -12.34
C LEU A 72 7.27 -16.19 -11.46
N GLU A 73 7.29 -15.96 -10.15
CA GLU A 73 6.59 -16.78 -9.17
C GLU A 73 5.31 -16.03 -8.76
N VAL A 74 4.15 -16.59 -9.06
CA VAL A 74 2.84 -16.03 -8.72
C VAL A 74 2.21 -16.84 -7.59
N ARG A 75 1.76 -16.14 -6.56
CA ARG A 75 1.02 -16.67 -5.41
C ARG A 75 -0.41 -16.11 -5.42
N LYS A 76 -1.39 -17.01 -5.46
CA LYS A 76 -2.81 -16.67 -5.53
C LYS A 76 -3.64 -17.75 -4.85
N ASP A 77 -4.91 -17.51 -4.60
CA ASP A 77 -5.83 -18.61 -4.32
C ASP A 77 -6.02 -19.51 -5.56
N SER A 78 -6.16 -20.82 -5.35
CA SER A 78 -6.25 -21.77 -6.47
C SER A 78 -7.42 -21.46 -7.40
N SER A 79 -8.55 -21.01 -6.86
CA SER A 79 -9.76 -20.67 -7.63
C SER A 79 -9.78 -19.27 -8.26
N VAL A 80 -8.76 -18.45 -8.01
CA VAL A 80 -8.71 -17.06 -8.50
C VAL A 80 -7.84 -16.99 -9.76
N THR A 81 -8.30 -16.36 -10.82
CA THR A 81 -7.44 -16.01 -11.97
C THR A 81 -6.69 -14.72 -11.65
N GLY A 82 -5.36 -14.74 -11.68
CA GLY A 82 -4.54 -13.56 -11.46
C GLY A 82 -4.10 -12.92 -12.77
N VAL A 83 -4.04 -11.60 -12.83
CA VAL A 83 -3.45 -10.83 -13.94
C VAL A 83 -2.36 -9.95 -13.35
N CYS A 84 -1.13 -10.13 -13.82
CA CYS A 84 0.03 -9.34 -13.38
C CYS A 84 0.58 -8.49 -14.51
N SER A 85 0.79 -7.21 -14.24
CA SER A 85 1.31 -6.22 -15.17
C SER A 85 2.81 -6.05 -14.98
N LEU A 86 3.58 -6.24 -16.04
CA LEU A 86 5.02 -6.01 -16.06
C LEU A 86 5.36 -4.77 -16.89
N SER A 87 6.35 -4.02 -16.42
CA SER A 87 7.02 -2.96 -17.19
C SER A 87 8.51 -3.27 -17.31
N SER A 88 9.11 -2.81 -18.40
CA SER A 88 10.54 -2.91 -18.64
C SER A 88 11.10 -1.53 -19.00
N GLN A 89 12.28 -1.23 -18.48
CA GLN A 89 12.92 0.07 -18.67
C GLN A 89 14.35 -0.09 -19.21
N ASN A 90 14.80 0.87 -19.99
CA ASN A 90 16.17 0.96 -20.48
C ASN A 90 17.09 1.70 -19.49
N GLU A 91 18.36 1.88 -19.86
CA GLU A 91 19.37 2.54 -19.03
C GLU A 91 19.03 4.00 -18.68
N ALA A 92 18.19 4.65 -19.51
CA ALA A 92 17.70 6.00 -19.27
C ALA A 92 16.38 6.03 -18.48
N HIS A 93 15.96 4.90 -17.90
CA HIS A 93 14.68 4.73 -17.20
C HIS A 93 13.44 5.00 -18.07
N ALA A 94 13.57 4.95 -19.41
CA ALA A 94 12.42 5.04 -20.29
C ALA A 94 11.76 3.66 -20.42
N GLU A 95 10.44 3.62 -20.34
CA GLU A 95 9.67 2.40 -20.55
C GLU A 95 9.83 1.92 -22.00
N VAL A 96 10.34 0.71 -22.16
CA VAL A 96 10.56 0.06 -23.45
C VAL A 96 9.61 -1.10 -23.68
N GLY A 97 8.78 -1.47 -22.72
CA GLY A 97 7.81 -2.54 -22.91
C GLY A 97 6.92 -2.71 -21.70
N ARG A 98 5.65 -3.00 -21.95
CA ARG A 98 4.63 -3.25 -20.93
C ARG A 98 3.67 -4.31 -21.44
N ALA A 99 3.33 -5.26 -20.60
CA ALA A 99 2.34 -6.29 -20.91
C ALA A 99 1.70 -6.86 -19.64
N ASP A 100 0.49 -7.37 -19.83
CA ASP A 100 -0.26 -8.08 -18.80
C ASP A 100 -0.20 -9.59 -19.06
N PHE A 101 0.04 -10.35 -18.00
CA PHE A 101 0.13 -11.81 -18.06
C PHE A 101 -0.95 -12.43 -17.16
N THR A 102 -1.73 -13.35 -17.74
CA THR A 102 -2.86 -13.99 -17.06
C THR A 102 -2.47 -15.39 -16.58
N PHE A 103 -2.73 -15.66 -15.30
CA PHE A 103 -2.46 -16.92 -14.61
C PHE A 103 -3.77 -17.55 -14.15
N ALA A 104 -4.36 -18.37 -15.01
CA ALA A 104 -5.66 -19.03 -14.79
C ALA A 104 -5.53 -20.46 -14.23
N GLN A 105 -4.33 -20.90 -13.85
CA GLN A 105 -4.11 -22.28 -13.40
C GLN A 105 -4.73 -22.49 -12.00
N ASP A 106 -5.36 -23.64 -11.76
CA ASP A 106 -5.96 -24.01 -10.47
C ASP A 106 -4.92 -24.40 -9.39
N ARG A 107 -3.88 -23.56 -9.20
CA ARG A 107 -2.81 -23.75 -8.24
C ARG A 107 -2.57 -22.47 -7.44
N SER A 108 -2.14 -22.65 -6.21
CA SER A 108 -1.82 -21.53 -5.32
C SER A 108 -0.44 -20.92 -5.57
N ARG A 109 0.46 -21.69 -6.20
CA ARG A 109 1.79 -21.24 -6.63
C ARG A 109 2.01 -21.63 -8.08
N VAL A 110 2.39 -20.65 -8.90
CA VAL A 110 2.65 -20.81 -10.34
C VAL A 110 4.02 -20.22 -10.64
N ASP A 111 4.94 -21.06 -11.11
CA ASP A 111 6.25 -20.63 -11.60
C ASP A 111 6.23 -20.69 -13.14
N GLU A 112 6.35 -19.55 -13.81
CA GLU A 112 6.26 -19.48 -15.27
C GLU A 112 7.26 -18.47 -15.85
N ILE A 113 7.78 -18.79 -17.03
CA ILE A 113 8.63 -17.87 -17.80
C ILE A 113 7.77 -17.23 -18.87
N VAL A 114 7.56 -15.92 -18.74
CA VAL A 114 6.81 -15.12 -19.70
C VAL A 114 7.76 -14.34 -20.62
N THR A 115 7.31 -14.10 -21.84
CA THR A 115 8.05 -13.30 -22.81
C THR A 115 7.43 -11.91 -22.91
N LEU A 116 8.19 -10.88 -22.53
CA LEU A 116 7.81 -9.49 -22.68
C LEU A 116 8.47 -8.92 -23.94
N LYS A 117 7.64 -8.35 -24.82
CA LYS A 117 8.10 -7.66 -26.03
C LYS A 117 8.50 -6.23 -25.68
N THR A 118 9.63 -5.80 -26.22
CA THR A 118 10.17 -4.46 -26.00
C THR A 118 10.40 -3.72 -27.31
N THR A 119 10.43 -2.40 -27.24
CA THR A 119 10.76 -1.48 -28.34
C THR A 119 12.25 -1.08 -28.33
N GLY A 120 12.96 -1.38 -27.25
CA GLY A 120 14.40 -1.19 -27.07
C GLY A 120 14.95 -2.11 -25.99
N ARG A 121 16.28 -2.14 -25.85
CA ARG A 121 16.97 -3.03 -24.91
C ARG A 121 16.51 -2.78 -23.47
N ALA A 122 15.90 -3.81 -22.88
CA ALA A 122 15.54 -3.81 -21.46
C ALA A 122 16.77 -3.98 -20.58
N THR A 123 16.81 -3.23 -19.50
CA THR A 123 17.86 -3.32 -18.45
C THR A 123 17.28 -3.55 -17.06
N MET A 124 16.01 -3.19 -16.88
CA MET A 124 15.26 -3.40 -15.64
C MET A 124 13.88 -3.96 -15.98
N ILE A 125 13.38 -4.85 -15.13
CA ILE A 125 12.00 -5.36 -15.15
C ILE A 125 11.36 -5.01 -13.83
N GLU A 126 10.16 -4.46 -13.90
CA GLU A 126 9.36 -4.03 -12.76
C GLU A 126 8.00 -4.72 -12.81
N LEU A 127 7.57 -5.27 -11.66
CA LEU A 127 6.21 -5.73 -11.46
C LEU A 127 5.37 -4.55 -11.00
N ILE A 128 4.50 -4.05 -11.87
CA ILE A 128 3.64 -2.89 -11.59
C ILE A 128 2.56 -3.26 -10.57
N GLY A 129 2.02 -4.46 -10.69
CA GLY A 129 1.01 -4.98 -9.77
C GLY A 129 0.37 -6.26 -10.27
N CYS A 130 -0.35 -6.91 -9.36
CA CYS A 130 -1.19 -8.05 -9.69
C CYS A 130 -2.59 -7.81 -9.13
N GLN A 131 -3.59 -8.24 -9.89
CA GLN A 131 -5.00 -8.16 -9.50
C GLN A 131 -5.70 -9.47 -9.86
N SER A 132 -6.74 -9.81 -9.10
CA SER A 132 -7.67 -10.84 -9.54
C SER A 132 -8.40 -10.36 -10.80
N ALA A 133 -8.48 -11.21 -11.82
CA ALA A 133 -9.34 -10.93 -12.95
C ALA A 133 -10.78 -10.72 -12.45
N PRO A 134 -11.52 -9.72 -12.94
CA PRO A 134 -12.94 -9.58 -12.61
C PRO A 134 -13.63 -10.87 -13.03
N SER A 135 -14.27 -11.54 -12.07
CA SER A 135 -15.10 -12.70 -12.34
C SER A 135 -16.16 -12.27 -13.36
N ALA A 136 -16.13 -12.85 -14.56
CA ALA A 136 -17.28 -12.78 -15.46
C ALA A 136 -18.42 -13.55 -14.79
N GLY A 137 -19.22 -12.83 -14.01
CA GLY A 137 -20.50 -13.30 -13.46
C GLY A 137 -21.61 -13.19 -14.48
#